data_AF-A0A6G3X5N0-F1
#
_entry.id   AF-A0A6G3X5N0-F1
#
_cell.length_a   1.000
_cell.length_b   1.000
_cell.length_c   1.000
_cell.angle_alpha   90.00
_cell.angle_beta   90.00
_cell.angle_gamma   90.00
#
_symmetry.space_group_name_H-M   'P 1'
#
loop_
_entity.id
_entity.type
_entity.pdbx_description
1 polymer ?
#
loop_
_entity_poly.entity_id
_entity_poly.type
_entity_poly.pdbx_seq_one_letter_code
_entity_poly.pdbx_strand_id
1 'polypeptide(L)'
;ILGCGTSYHAGQIGAQLIEELARIPADAEPASEFRYRNPVVDPDTLYVAVSQSGETYDVLAAVQELKRKGARVLGVVNVVGSAIAREADGGTYVHAGPEVCVVST
;
A
#
# COMPACT_ATOMS: atom_id res chain seq x y z
N ILE A 1 0.94 2.84 5.93
CA ILE A 1 1.21 1.86 4.85
C ILE A 1 0.10 0.82 4.86
N LEU A 2 -0.47 0.48 3.70
CA LEU A 2 -1.63 -0.41 3.56
C LEU A 2 -1.27 -1.62 2.72
N GLY A 3 -1.56 -2.82 3.22
CA GLY A 3 -1.34 -4.08 2.52
C GLY A 3 -2.16 -5.21 3.13
N CYS A 4 -2.11 -6.41 2.53
CA CYS A 4 -2.70 -7.61 3.10
C CYS A 4 -1.65 -8.72 3.24
N GLY A 5 -1.78 -9.57 4.26
CA GLY A 5 -0.87 -10.70 4.50
C GLY A 5 0.60 -10.28 4.56
N THR A 6 1.46 -10.94 3.78
CA THR A 6 2.90 -10.64 3.71
C THR A 6 3.19 -9.19 3.32
N SER A 7 2.36 -8.57 2.46
CA SER A 7 2.53 -7.15 2.10
C SER A 7 2.27 -6.21 3.28
N TYR A 8 1.35 -6.57 4.19
CA TYR A 8 1.15 -5.83 5.44
C TYR A 8 2.35 -5.97 6.37
N HIS A 9 2.90 -7.18 6.53
CA HIS A 9 4.10 -7.41 7.35
C HIS A 9 5.32 -6.65 6.82
N ALA A 10 5.51 -6.62 5.49
CA ALA A 10 6.51 -5.77 4.86
C ALA A 10 6.25 -4.28 5.17
N GLY A 11 4.99 -3.87 5.20
CA GLY A 11 4.59 -2.53 5.64
C GLY A 11 4.97 -2.21 7.09
N GLN A 12 4.82 -3.15 8.03
CA GLN A 12 5.21 -2.94 9.43
C GLN A 12 6.72 -2.67 9.56
N ILE A 13 7.54 -3.48 8.88
CA ILE A 13 9.00 -3.27 8.83
C ILE A 13 9.31 -1.93 8.14
N GLY A 14 8.63 -1.64 7.02
CA GLY A 14 8.79 -0.38 6.30
C GLY A 14 8.47 0.84 7.14
N ALA A 15 7.41 0.79 7.95
CA ALA A 15 7.03 1.88 8.86
C ALA A 15 8.15 2.12 9.89
N GLN A 16 8.63 1.06 10.55
CA GLN A 16 9.75 1.16 11.48
C GLN A 16 10.99 1.78 10.82
N LEU A 17 11.35 1.34 9.61
CA LEU A 17 12.50 1.89 8.87
C LEU A 17 12.31 3.37 8.51
N ILE A 18 11.09 3.80 8.15
CA ILE A 18 10.79 5.21 7.89
C ILE A 18 10.99 6.05 9.16
N GLU A 19 10.51 5.56 10.31
CA GLU A 19 10.69 6.27 11.58
C GLU A 19 12.17 6.36 11.98
N GLU A 20 12.94 5.28 11.79
CA GLU A 20 14.37 5.22 12.11
C GLU A 20 15.20 6.13 11.20
N LEU A 21 14.98 6.06 9.88
CA LEU A 21 15.83 6.71 8.89
C LEU A 21 15.39 8.14 8.57
N ALA A 22 14.09 8.37 8.41
CA ALA A 22 13.54 9.66 7.98
C ALA A 22 13.00 10.50 9.15
N ARG A 23 12.82 9.90 10.35
CA ARG A 23 12.26 10.58 11.54
C ARG A 23 10.85 11.15 11.30
N ILE A 24 10.08 10.50 10.42
CA ILE A 24 8.67 10.84 10.12
C ILE A 24 7.80 9.78 10.78
N PRO A 25 6.74 10.14 11.53
CA PRO A 25 5.80 9.17 12.10
C PRO A 25 5.22 8.28 11.00
N ALA A 26 5.31 6.96 11.19
CA ALA A 26 4.83 6.02 10.20
C ALA A 26 4.19 4.80 10.88
N ASP A 27 3.10 4.33 10.28
CA ASP A 27 2.40 3.14 10.76
C ASP A 27 1.98 2.27 9.57
N ALA A 28 1.72 0.99 9.84
CA ALA A 28 1.18 0.05 8.89
C ALA A 28 -0.14 -0.51 9.39
N GLU A 29 -1.09 -0.66 8.48
CA GLU A 29 -2.42 -1.15 8.80
C GLU A 29 -2.87 -2.18 7.75
N PRO A 30 -3.56 -3.26 8.15
CA PRO A 30 -4.17 -4.17 7.20
C PRO A 30 -5.23 -3.43 6.38
N ALA A 31 -5.14 -3.50 5.04
CA ALA A 31 -6.08 -2.81 4.17
C ALA A 31 -7.52 -3.34 4.33
N SER A 32 -7.66 -4.61 4.74
CA SER A 32 -8.95 -5.21 5.09
C SER A 32 -9.64 -4.43 6.20
N GLU A 33 -8.92 -4.00 7.25
CA GLU A 33 -9.52 -3.25 8.37
C GLU A 33 -9.75 -1.78 8.03
N PHE A 34 -8.80 -1.19 7.29
CA PHE A 34 -8.80 0.25 6.96
C PHE A 34 -10.10 0.71 6.30
N ARG A 35 -10.61 -0.05 5.33
CA ARG A 35 -11.83 0.34 4.60
C ARG A 35 -13.11 0.26 5.43
N TYR A 36 -13.18 -0.64 6.43
CA TYR A 36 -14.43 -0.89 7.16
C TYR A 36 -14.66 0.05 8.35
N ARG A 37 -13.68 0.90 8.70
CA ARG A 37 -13.76 1.78 9.88
C ARG A 37 -14.02 3.26 9.58
N ASN A 38 -14.38 3.62 8.34
CA ASN A 38 -14.46 5.01 7.88
C ASN A 38 -13.23 5.83 8.30
N PRO A 39 -12.07 5.58 7.68
CA PRO A 39 -10.81 6.11 8.17
C PRO A 39 -10.77 7.63 8.06
N VAL A 40 -10.16 8.25 9.07
CA VAL A 40 -9.80 9.66 9.03
C VAL A 40 -8.67 9.81 8.01
N VAL A 41 -8.87 10.69 7.04
CA VAL A 41 -7.91 10.93 5.96
C VAL A 41 -7.39 12.35 6.09
N ASP A 42 -6.07 12.46 6.24
CA ASP A 42 -5.36 13.71 6.41
C ASP A 42 -4.61 14.05 5.11
N PRO A 43 -4.82 15.24 4.50
CA PRO A 43 -4.13 15.64 3.28
C PRO A 43 -2.60 15.75 3.42
N ASP A 44 -2.09 15.96 4.63
CA ASP A 44 -0.64 16.03 4.89
C ASP A 44 -0.01 14.64 5.10
N THR A 45 -0.82 13.57 5.13
CA THR A 45 -0.34 12.19 5.25
C THR A 45 -0.09 11.58 3.87
N LEU A 46 1.09 11.00 3.70
CA LEU A 46 1.40 10.16 2.55
C LEU A 46 0.91 8.73 2.78
N TYR A 47 0.00 8.25 1.94
CA TYR A 47 -0.44 6.87 1.98
C TYR A 47 0.36 6.03 0.98
N VAL A 48 0.74 4.82 1.39
CA VAL A 48 1.48 3.87 0.56
C VAL A 48 0.71 2.56 0.52
N ALA A 49 0.33 2.12 -0.67
CA ALA A 49 -0.34 0.85 -0.93
C ALA A 49 0.70 -0.18 -1.41
N VAL A 50 0.79 -1.31 -0.71
CA VAL A 50 1.74 -2.39 -1.01
C VAL A 50 0.95 -3.62 -1.46
N SER A 51 1.22 -4.10 -2.67
CA SER A 51 0.61 -5.31 -3.20
C SER A 51 1.50 -5.94 -4.26
N GLN A 52 1.87 -7.20 -4.05
CA GLN A 52 2.65 -7.96 -5.02
C GLN A 52 1.93 -8.02 -6.39
N SER A 53 0.67 -8.48 -6.40
CA SER A 53 -0.09 -8.63 -7.64
C SER A 53 -0.57 -7.30 -8.19
N GLY A 54 -0.70 -6.28 -7.34
CA GLY A 54 -1.37 -5.02 -7.69
C GLY A 54 -2.88 -5.15 -7.91
N GLU A 55 -3.47 -6.31 -7.57
CA GLU A 55 -4.88 -6.66 -7.79
C GLU A 55 -5.60 -7.03 -6.49
N THR A 56 -4.92 -6.95 -5.33
CA THR A 56 -5.53 -7.29 -4.04
C THR A 56 -6.71 -6.37 -3.75
N TYR A 57 -7.93 -6.92 -3.75
CA TYR A 57 -9.18 -6.15 -3.70
C TYR A 57 -9.24 -5.15 -2.54
N ASP A 58 -8.95 -5.58 -1.30
CA ASP A 58 -9.03 -4.69 -0.14
C ASP A 58 -8.02 -3.53 -0.23
N VAL A 59 -6.85 -3.77 -0.80
CA VAL A 59 -5.84 -2.73 -1.03
C VAL A 59 -6.31 -1.76 -2.10
N LEU A 60 -6.82 -2.25 -3.23
CA LEU A 60 -7.38 -1.41 -4.29
C LEU A 60 -8.54 -0.55 -3.77
N ALA A 61 -9.46 -1.15 -3.00
CA ALA A 61 -10.57 -0.43 -2.42
C ALA A 61 -10.12 0.64 -1.43
N ALA A 62 -9.06 0.38 -0.65
CA ALA A 62 -8.48 1.37 0.24
C ALA A 62 -7.85 2.54 -0.55
N VAL A 63 -7.14 2.26 -1.65
CA VAL A 63 -6.59 3.29 -2.55
C VAL A 63 -7.72 4.16 -3.10
N GLN A 64 -8.79 3.56 -3.59
CA GLN A 64 -9.94 4.29 -4.15
C GLN A 64 -10.63 5.16 -3.09
N GLU A 65 -10.81 4.66 -1.87
CA GLU A 65 -11.41 5.42 -0.77
C GLU A 65 -10.54 6.61 -0.35
N LEU A 66 -9.22 6.42 -0.27
CA LEU A 66 -8.26 7.50 0.01
C LEU A 66 -8.33 8.59 -1.06
N LYS A 67 -8.31 8.19 -2.34
CA LYS A 67 -8.41 9.14 -3.46
C LYS A 67 -9.75 9.87 -3.47
N ARG A 68 -10.85 9.18 -3.18
CA ARG A 68 -12.18 9.79 -3.02
C ARG A 68 -12.19 10.86 -1.94
N LYS A 69 -11.39 10.69 -0.89
CA LYS A 69 -11.22 11.65 0.22
C LYS A 69 -10.11 12.68 -0.03
N GLY A 70 -9.46 12.68 -1.19
CA GLY A 70 -8.45 13.66 -1.58
C GLY A 70 -7.05 13.39 -1.06
N ALA A 71 -6.78 12.21 -0.51
CA ALA A 71 -5.43 11.83 -0.10
C ALA A 71 -4.53 11.49 -1.29
N ARG A 72 -3.23 11.70 -1.08
CA ARG A 72 -2.18 11.27 -1.99
C ARG A 72 -1.75 9.83 -1.68
N VAL A 73 -1.74 8.98 -2.70
CA VAL A 73 -1.43 7.55 -2.56
C VAL A 73 -0.33 7.12 -3.53
N LEU A 74 0.72 6.47 -3.01
CA LEU A 74 1.76 5.83 -3.82
C LEU A 74 1.63 4.31 -3.79
N GLY A 75 1.83 3.66 -4.94
CA GLY A 75 1.82 2.21 -5.07
C GLY A 75 3.22 1.59 -5.02
N VAL A 76 3.42 0.55 -4.21
CA VAL A 76 4.57 -0.35 -4.26
C VAL A 76 4.05 -1.69 -4.75
N VAL A 77 4.25 -1.96 -6.04
CA VAL A 77 3.67 -3.12 -6.72
C VAL A 77 4.70 -3.85 -7.57
N ASN A 78 4.47 -5.12 -7.90
CA ASN A 78 5.40 -5.85 -8.78
C ASN A 78 4.90 -5.91 -10.23
N VAL A 79 3.57 -5.98 -10.43
CA VAL A 79 2.96 -6.14 -11.75
C VAL A 79 2.69 -4.79 -12.42
N VAL A 80 3.33 -4.56 -13.56
CA VAL A 80 3.15 -3.37 -14.40
C VAL A 80 1.74 -3.33 -14.97
N GLY A 81 1.08 -2.17 -14.88
CA GLY A 81 -0.27 -1.97 -15.44
C GLY A 81 -1.42 -2.57 -14.60
N SER A 82 -1.12 -3.13 -13.43
CA SER A 82 -2.13 -3.62 -12.49
C SER A 82 -3.11 -2.51 -12.05
N ALA A 83 -4.26 -2.88 -11.51
CA ALA A 83 -5.28 -1.95 -11.05
C ALA A 83 -4.72 -0.91 -10.06
N ILE A 84 -3.99 -1.35 -9.03
CA ILE A 84 -3.38 -0.44 -8.04
C ILE A 84 -2.35 0.47 -8.71
N ALA A 85 -1.54 -0.04 -9.66
CA ALA A 85 -0.56 0.78 -10.38
C ALA A 85 -1.21 1.92 -11.19
N ARG A 86 -2.39 1.67 -11.75
CA ARG A 86 -3.15 2.66 -12.54
C ARG A 86 -3.88 3.64 -11.64
N GLU A 87 -4.38 3.18 -10.49
CA GLU A 87 -5.19 4.01 -9.61
C GLU A 87 -4.34 4.92 -8.72
N ALA A 88 -3.14 4.50 -8.32
CA ALA A 88 -2.24 5.31 -7.48
C ALA A 88 -1.74 6.58 -8.20
N ASP A 89 -1.31 7.59 -7.43
CA ASP A 89 -0.79 8.86 -7.98
C ASP A 89 0.66 8.76 -8.47
N GLY A 90 1.27 7.60 -8.27
CA GLY A 90 2.65 7.29 -8.61
C GLY A 90 3.13 6.11 -7.76
N GLY A 91 4.42 5.81 -7.80
CA GLY A 91 4.96 4.72 -7.01
C GLY A 91 6.16 4.06 -7.64
N THR A 92 6.47 2.85 -7.19
CA THR A 92 7.60 2.06 -7.66
C THR A 92 7.19 0.65 -7.99
N TYR A 93 7.86 0.10 -9.00
CA TYR A 93 7.82 -1.32 -9.31
C TYR A 93 8.96 -2.02 -8.57
N VAL A 94 8.63 -3.07 -7.82
CA VAL A 94 9.65 -3.82 -7.05
C VAL A 94 10.61 -4.57 -7.97
N HIS A 95 10.18 -4.90 -9.20
CA HIS A 95 10.97 -5.63 -10.18
C HIS A 95 11.53 -6.97 -9.67
N ALA A 96 10.77 -7.66 -8.81
CA ALA A 96 11.13 -8.98 -8.30
C ALA A 96 10.98 -10.10 -9.36
N GLY A 97 10.42 -9.78 -10.53
CA GLY A 97 10.07 -10.75 -11.57
C GLY A 97 8.72 -11.42 -11.29
N PRO A 98 8.19 -12.22 -12.23
CA PRO A 98 6.92 -12.93 -12.03
C PRO A 98 7.02 -13.93 -10.89
N GLU A 99 6.13 -13.81 -9.91
CA GLU A 99 6.02 -14.80 -8.84
C GLU A 99 4.99 -15.85 -9.23
N VAL A 100 5.43 -17.11 -9.32
CA VAL A 100 4.57 -18.26 -9.65
C VAL A 100 4.10 -18.98 -8.39
N CYS A 101 4.81 -18.80 -7.27
CA CYS A 101 4.45 -19.35 -5.97
C CYS A 101 3.22 -18.65 -5.40
N VAL A 102 2.36 -19.42 -4.74
CA VAL A 102 1.16 -18.90 -4.07
C VAL A 102 1.51 -18.14 -2.78
N VAL A 103 2.60 -18.55 -2.12
CA VAL A 103 3.13 -17.88 -0.92
C VAL A 103 4.14 -16.85 -1.38
N SER A 104 3.94 -15.59 -0.96
CA SER A 104 4.89 -14.51 -1.25
C SER A 104 6.24 -14.74 -0.55
N THR A 105 7.33 -14.66 -1.30
CA THR A 105 8.73 -14.77 -0.81
C THR A 105 9.54 -13.50 -0.99
#